data_AF-A0A4P9YNB3-F1
#
_entry.id   AF-A0A4P9YNB3-F1
#
_cell.length_a   1.000
_cell.length_b   1.000
_cell.length_c   1.000
_cell.angle_alpha   90.00
_cell.angle_beta   90.00
_cell.angle_gamma   90.00
#
_symmetry.space_group_name_H-M   'P 1'
#
loop_
_entity.id
_entity.type
_entity.pdbx_description
1 polymer ?
#
loop_
_entity_poly.entity_id
_entity_poly.type
_entity_poly.pdbx_seq_one_letter_code
_entity_poly.pdbx_strand_id
1 'polypeptide(L)' 'CPWAGCEKTFNRFYNLKSHYRTHSGERPFTCEICHLKFARNHDLKRHKRCHTGQKPFVCPVCNKNFSRQDALNRH' A
#
# COMPACT_ATOMS: atom_id res chain seq x y z
N CYS A 1 1.44 11.10 -17.12
CA CYS A 1 0.54 9.97 -17.39
C CYS A 1 -0.13 10.31 -18.71
N PRO A 2 -0.18 9.43 -19.71
CA PRO A 2 -0.77 9.77 -21.00
C PRO A 2 -2.30 9.63 -21.02
N TRP A 3 -2.95 9.22 -19.93
CA TRP A 3 -4.40 9.16 -19.85
C TRP A 3 -5.01 10.55 -19.84
N ALA A 4 -6.06 10.74 -20.66
CA ALA A 4 -6.83 11.98 -20.70
C ALA A 4 -7.38 12.33 -19.32
N GLY A 5 -7.22 13.58 -18.90
CA GLY A 5 -7.65 14.07 -17.58
C GLY A 5 -6.76 13.65 -16.40
N CYS A 6 -5.61 13.01 -16.64
CA CYS A 6 -4.65 12.67 -15.58
C CYS A 6 -3.35 13.48 -15.69
N GLU A 7 -3.22 14.50 -14.83
CA GLU A 7 -2.07 15.41 -14.81
C GLU A 7 -0.84 14.85 -14.07
N LYS A 8 -0.88 13.59 -13.62
CA LYS A 8 0.21 13.01 -12.81
C LYS A 8 1.46 12.73 -13.64
N THR A 9 2.59 13.31 -13.25
CA THR A 9 3.91 13.06 -13.82
C THR A 9 4.74 12.13 -12.92
N PHE A 10 5.67 11.39 -13.52
CA PHE A 10 6.51 10.42 -12.80
C PHE A 10 7.93 10.46 -13.34
N ASN A 11 8.91 10.54 -12.45
CA ASN A 11 10.33 10.51 -12.79
C ASN A 11 10.91 9.10 -12.95
N ARG A 12 10.12 8.05 -12.67
CA ARG A 12 10.52 6.64 -12.77
C ARG A 12 9.45 5.81 -13.47
N PHE A 13 9.87 4.99 -14.43
CA PHE A 13 8.96 4.17 -15.24
C PHE A 13 8.10 3.22 -14.40
N TYR A 14 8.67 2.56 -13.39
CA TYR A 14 7.90 1.63 -12.54
C TYR A 14 6.81 2.34 -11.72
N ASN A 15 6.99 3.62 -11.37
CA ASN A 15 5.96 4.42 -10.70
C ASN A 15 4.81 4.72 -11.66
N LEU A 16 5.13 5.11 -12.91
CA LEU A 16 4.14 5.33 -13.96
C LEU A 16 3.35 4.03 -14.26
N LYS A 17 4.04 2.90 -14.41
CA LYS A 17 3.40 1.58 -14.63
C LYS A 17 2.48 1.18 -13.48
N SER A 18 2.93 1.37 -12.24
CA SER A 18 2.11 1.13 -11.05
C SER A 18 0.88 2.05 -11.01
N HIS A 19 1.05 3.31 -11.41
CA HIS A 19 -0.05 4.26 -11.50
C HIS A 19 -1.09 3.88 -12.57
N TYR A 20 -0.70 3.29 -13.71
CA TYR A 20 -1.68 2.81 -14.70
C TYR A 20 -2.69 1.81 -14.14
N ARG A 21 -2.35 1.10 -13.06
CA ARG A 21 -3.29 0.21 -12.38
C ARG A 21 -4.42 0.94 -11.68
N THR A 22 -4.25 2.22 -11.32
CA THR A 22 -5.35 3.04 -10.78
C THR A 22 -6.37 3.43 -11.85
N HIS A 23 -5.98 3.28 -13.10
CA HIS A 23 -6.75 3.62 -14.28
C HIS A 23 -7.42 2.36 -14.84
N SER A 24 -6.67 1.30 -15.11
CA SER A 24 -7.20 0.04 -15.62
C SER A 24 -7.98 -0.78 -14.60
N GLY A 25 -7.83 -0.48 -13.30
CA GLY A 25 -8.38 -1.31 -12.23
C GLY A 25 -7.65 -2.64 -12.02
N GLU A 26 -6.53 -2.87 -12.72
CA GLU A 26 -5.73 -4.08 -12.59
C GLU A 26 -5.21 -4.26 -11.15
N ARG A 27 -5.45 -5.43 -10.56
CA ARG A 27 -5.00 -5.79 -9.21
C ARG A 27 -4.27 -7.13 -9.23
N PRO A 28 -2.99 -7.15 -9.64
CA PRO A 28 -2.27 -8.40 -9.87
C PRO A 28 -1.82 -9.09 -8.58
N PHE A 29 -1.86 -8.40 -7.43
CA PHE A 29 -1.39 -8.96 -6.17
C PHE A 29 -2.55 -9.46 -5.33
N THR A 30 -2.63 -10.77 -5.15
CA THR A 30 -3.72 -11.42 -4.41
C THR A 30 -3.25 -11.87 -3.03
N CYS A 31 -4.06 -11.64 -2.01
CA CYS A 31 -3.84 -12.23 -0.69
C CYS A 31 -4.21 -13.71 -0.72
N GLU A 32 -3.30 -14.60 -0.33
CA GLU A 32 -3.59 -16.04 -0.30
C GLU A 32 -4.53 -16.45 0.82
N ILE A 33 -4.70 -15.61 1.85
CA ILE A 33 -5.52 -15.93 3.03
C ILE A 33 -6.99 -15.57 2.80
N CYS A 34 -7.27 -14.41 2.21
CA CYS A 34 -8.64 -13.90 2.01
C CYS A 34 -8.99 -13.57 0.56
N HIS A 35 -8.08 -13.88 -0.38
CA HIS A 35 -8.24 -13.64 -1.83
C HIS A 35 -8.46 -12.18 -2.24
N LEU A 36 -8.28 -11.23 -1.31
CA LEU A 36 -8.38 -9.81 -1.60
C LEU A 36 -7.25 -9.35 -2.53
N LYS A 37 -7.60 -8.57 -3.56
CA LYS A 37 -6.67 -8.13 -4.61
C LYS A 37 -6.21 -6.67 -4.41
N PHE A 38 -4.94 -6.43 -4.70
CA PHE A 38 -4.25 -5.15 -4.55
C PHE A 38 -3.55 -4.75 -5.86
N ALA A 39 -3.52 -3.43 -6.12
CA ALA A 39 -2.81 -2.87 -7.27
C ALA A 39 -1.29 -2.81 -7.06
N ARG A 40 -0.81 -2.82 -5.80
CA ARG A 40 0.60 -2.68 -5.44
C ARG A 40 1.02 -3.74 -4.42
N ASN A 41 2.26 -4.24 -4.56
CA ASN A 41 2.80 -5.28 -3.68
C ASN A 41 2.92 -4.80 -2.23
N HIS A 42 3.39 -3.58 -1.99
CA HIS A 42 3.52 -3.05 -0.62
C HIS A 42 2.16 -2.93 0.09
N ASP A 43 1.07 -2.70 -0.65
CA ASP A 43 -0.27 -2.68 -0.09
C ASP A 43 -0.70 -4.08 0.37
N LEU A 44 -0.41 -5.12 -0.44
CA LEU A 44 -0.60 -6.52 -0.04
C LEU A 44 0.26 -6.89 1.17
N LYS A 45 1.55 -6.55 1.18
CA LYS A 45 2.45 -6.84 2.31
C LYS A 45 1.98 -6.17 3.60
N ARG A 46 1.50 -4.92 3.52
CA ARG A 46 0.88 -4.22 4.65
C ARG A 46 -0.41 -4.90 5.08
N HIS A 47 -1.26 -5.27 4.14
CA HIS A 47 -2.50 -5.99 4.43
C HIS A 47 -2.24 -7.32 5.14
N LYS A 48 -1.24 -8.12 4.73
CA LYS A 48 -0.90 -9.38 5.40
C LYS A 48 -0.65 -9.23 6.91
N ARG A 49 -0.27 -8.04 7.39
CA ARG A 49 -0.14 -7.75 8.84
C ARG A 49 -1.45 -7.80 9.61
N CYS A 50 -2.61 -7.63 8.95
CA CYS A 50 -3.90 -7.79 9.60
C CYS A 50 -4.21 -9.26 9.92
N HIS A 51 -3.66 -10.20 9.16
CA HIS A 51 -3.80 -11.63 9.44
C HIS A 51 -2.83 -12.09 10.53
N THR A 52 -1.58 -11.59 10.51
CA THR A 52 -0.55 -12.00 11.47
C THR A 52 -0.57 -11.22 12.78
N GLY A 53 -1.33 -10.12 12.85
CA GLY A 53 -1.34 -9.22 14.01
C GLY A 53 -0.04 -8.42 14.20
N GLN A 54 0.89 -8.45 13.24
CA GLN A 54 2.18 -7.77 13.35
C GLN A 54 2.02 -6.24 13.48
N LYS A 55 2.63 -5.68 14.53
CA LYS A 55 2.67 -4.24 14.82
C LYS A 55 4.11 -3.75 15.02
N PRO A 56 4.89 -3.60 13.93
CA PRO A 56 6.33 -3.35 14.02
C PRO A 56 6.70 -1.92 14.44
N PHE A 57 5.73 -0.99 14.45
CA PHE A 57 6.00 0.41 14.78
C PHE A 57 5.59 0.69 16.22
N VAL A 58 6.49 1.24 17.01
CA VAL A 58 6.28 1.47 18.44
C VAL A 58 6.40 2.96 18.72
N CYS A 59 5.45 3.52 19.46
CA CYS A 59 5.56 4.87 19.97
C CYS A 59 6.63 4.92 21.07
N PRO A 60 7.70 5.74 20.92
CA PRO A 60 8.77 5.78 21.91
C PRO A 60 8.35 6.44 23.24
N VAL A 61 7.21 7.13 23.27
CA VAL A 61 6.71 7.83 24.45
C VAL A 61 5.80 6.93 25.30
N CYS A 62 4.82 6.27 24.67
CA CYS A 62 3.80 5.49 25.38
C CYS A 62 3.87 3.97 25.11
N ASN A 63 4.86 3.51 24.34
CA ASN A 63 5.08 2.10 23.95
C ASN A 63 3.92 1.43 23.18
N LYS A 64 2.94 2.20 22.71
CA LYS A 64 1.84 1.67 21.91
C LYS A 64 2.33 1.18 20.55
N ASN A 65 1.92 -0.03 20.16
CA ASN A 65 2.30 -0.63 18.87
C ASN A 65 1.28 -0.37 17.77
N PHE A 66 1.77 -0.18 16.54
CA PHE A 66 0.99 0.10 15.34
C PHE A 66 1.42 -0.83 14.19
N SER A 67 0.45 -1.23 13.35
CA SER A 67 0.71 -2.03 12.15
C SER A 67 1.23 -1.20 10.96
N ARG A 68 1.15 0.14 11.05
CA ARG A 68 1.55 1.09 10.01
C ARG A 68 2.25 2.31 10.60
N GLN A 69 3.26 2.82 9.90
CA GLN A 69 4.01 4.01 10.31
C GLN A 69 3.13 5.26 10.33
N ASP A 70 2.25 5.43 9.35
CA ASP A 70 1.37 6.59 9.29
C ASP A 70 0.34 6.63 10.43
N ALA A 71 -0.05 5.45 10.95
CA ALA A 71 -0.87 5.37 12.14
C ALA A 71 -0.11 5.79 13.40
N LEU A 72 1.19 5.49 13.48
CA LEU A 72 2.07 5.99 14.53
C LEU A 72 2.30 7.50 14.39
N ASN A 73 2.54 8.02 13.19
CA ASN A 73 2.81 9.45 12.98
C ASN A 73 1.62 10.35 13.34
N ARG A 74 0.40 9.84 13.22
CA ARG A 74 -0.84 10.56 13.60
C ARG A 74 -1.19 10.38 15.07
N HIS A 75 -0.69 9.32 15.70
CA HIS A 75 -0.95 9.01 17.10
C HIS A 75 -0.22 9.99 18.01
#